data_AF-A0AAI8CI24-F1
#
_entry.id   AF-A0AAI8CI24-F1
#
_cell.length_a   1.000
_cell.length_b   1.000
_cell.length_c   1.000
_cell.angle_alpha   90.00
_cell.angle_beta   90.00
_cell.angle_gamma   90.00
#
_symmetry.space_group_name_H-M   'P 1'
#
loop_
_entity.id
_entity.type
_entity.pdbx_description
1 polymer ?
#
loop_
_entity_poly.entity_id
_entity_poly.type
_entity_poly.pdbx_seq_one_letter_code
_entity_poly.pdbx_strand_id
1 'polypeptide(L)'
;MRTHIYLLLIFIIVACQVKDKECKESEKFLIEFSKGVSEKLPPPNSNLFMFFKLDDNSIIKINNISLYDVYKRGYKDKFKFNDFLCSLFNEKIYLKRNLLEQGSKNYVIIKPDKNIDLLKSKELIEKYCEKLDNYHRLKNQFNNDEKITILYTFFRNKKYVSFDDYQGYYIIKDSLR
;
A
#
# COMPACT_ATOMS: atom_id res chain seq x y z
N MET A 1 32.22 -14.30 28.84
CA MET A 1 32.51 -13.57 27.58
C MET A 1 32.18 -14.36 26.31
N ARG A 2 32.57 -15.63 26.17
CA ARG A 2 32.27 -16.45 24.96
C ARG A 2 30.78 -16.66 24.70
N THR A 3 29.96 -16.90 25.72
CA THR A 3 28.50 -17.10 25.60
C THR A 3 27.75 -15.87 25.08
N HIS A 4 28.19 -14.66 25.42
CA HIS A 4 27.57 -13.43 24.91
C HIS A 4 27.87 -13.18 23.42
N ILE A 5 29.03 -13.64 22.92
CA ILE A 5 29.38 -13.55 21.49
C ILE A 5 28.46 -14.44 20.65
N TYR A 6 28.15 -15.67 21.10
CA TYR A 6 27.22 -16.56 20.41
C TYR A 6 25.79 -16.03 20.42
N LEU A 7 25.35 -15.42 21.52
CA LEU A 7 24.01 -14.80 21.61
C LEU A 7 23.88 -13.62 20.64
N LEU A 8 24.92 -12.79 20.52
CA LEU A 8 24.95 -11.65 19.61
C LEU A 8 24.98 -12.11 18.13
N LEU A 9 25.69 -13.20 17.83
CA LEU A 9 25.70 -13.83 16.50
C LEU A 9 24.33 -14.41 16.09
N ILE A 10 23.63 -15.06 17.03
CA ILE A 10 22.28 -15.58 16.79
C ILE A 10 21.30 -14.42 16.50
N PHE A 11 21.37 -13.32 17.25
CA PHE A 11 20.54 -12.14 17.00
C PHE A 11 20.78 -11.54 15.61
N ILE A 12 22.03 -11.49 15.14
CA ILE A 12 22.37 -10.98 13.79
C ILE A 12 21.80 -11.90 12.70
N ILE A 13 21.90 -13.22 12.86
CA ILE A 13 21.39 -14.19 11.87
C ILE A 13 19.87 -14.14 11.79
N VAL A 14 19.18 -14.07 12.94
CA VAL A 14 17.70 -13.96 12.98
C VAL A 14 17.24 -12.63 12.36
N ALA A 15 17.92 -11.52 12.63
CA ALA A 15 17.59 -10.21 12.05
C ALA A 15 17.77 -10.16 10.52
N CYS A 16 18.72 -10.91 9.96
CA CYS A 16 18.90 -11.00 8.50
C CYS A 16 17.81 -11.85 7.82
N GLN A 17 17.35 -12.94 8.45
CA GLN A 17 16.34 -13.82 7.84
C GLN A 17 14.92 -13.23 7.82
N VAL A 18 14.59 -12.35 8.76
CA VAL A 18 13.26 -11.72 8.83
C VAL A 18 13.02 -10.78 7.64
N LYS A 19 14.06 -10.09 7.15
CA LYS A 19 13.92 -9.08 6.08
C LYS A 19 13.42 -9.65 4.75
N ASP A 20 13.81 -10.88 4.41
CA ASP A 20 13.43 -11.54 3.15
C ASP A 20 12.05 -12.22 3.22
N LYS A 21 11.61 -12.67 4.40
CA LYS A 21 10.35 -13.40 4.56
C LYS A 21 9.12 -12.51 4.39
N GLU A 22 9.14 -11.30 4.96
CA GLU A 22 8.05 -10.31 4.81
C GLU A 22 7.87 -9.86 3.36
N CYS A 23 8.99 -9.78 2.62
CA CYS A 23 8.93 -9.41 1.22
C CYS A 23 8.27 -10.50 0.38
N LYS A 24 8.62 -11.78 0.58
CA LYS A 24 7.98 -12.91 -0.14
C LYS A 24 6.47 -12.99 0.05
N GLU A 25 5.95 -12.68 1.23
CA GLU A 25 4.50 -12.69 1.46
C GLU A 25 3.79 -11.48 0.84
N SER A 26 4.38 -10.30 0.97
CA SER A 26 3.83 -9.06 0.40
C SER A 26 3.94 -9.05 -1.12
N GLU A 27 4.98 -9.66 -1.67
CA GLU A 27 5.26 -9.75 -3.10
C GLU A 27 4.11 -10.43 -3.85
N LYS A 28 3.49 -11.48 -3.30
CA LYS A 28 2.32 -12.12 -3.95
C LYS A 28 1.12 -11.18 -4.11
N PHE A 29 0.91 -10.27 -3.17
CA PHE A 29 -0.14 -9.27 -3.23
C PHE A 29 0.26 -8.10 -4.14
N LEU A 30 1.52 -7.65 -4.04
CA LEU A 30 2.05 -6.48 -4.76
C LEU A 30 2.39 -6.77 -6.23
N ILE A 31 2.63 -8.03 -6.61
CA ILE A 31 2.96 -8.40 -8.00
C ILE A 31 1.86 -7.98 -8.97
N GLU A 32 0.60 -7.98 -8.53
CA GLU A 32 -0.52 -7.55 -9.37
C GLU A 32 -0.53 -6.04 -9.61
N PHE A 33 0.06 -5.26 -8.71
CA PHE A 33 0.22 -3.81 -8.85
C PHE A 33 1.43 -3.44 -9.71
N SER A 34 2.41 -4.34 -9.83
CA SER A 34 3.57 -4.15 -10.70
C SER A 34 3.36 -4.64 -12.13
N LYS A 35 2.33 -5.46 -12.38
CA LYS A 35 1.96 -5.89 -13.74
C LYS A 35 1.47 -4.71 -14.59
N GLY A 36 2.00 -4.65 -15.81
CA GLY A 36 1.58 -3.68 -16.83
C GLY A 36 2.02 -2.24 -16.59
N VAL A 37 3.01 -2.03 -15.72
CA VAL A 37 3.69 -0.75 -15.62
C VAL A 37 4.66 -0.64 -16.80
N SER A 38 4.12 -0.17 -17.93
CA SER A 38 4.82 0.05 -19.19
C SER A 38 4.67 1.52 -19.58
N GLU A 39 5.73 2.14 -20.09
CA GLU A 39 5.62 3.51 -20.64
C GLU A 39 4.76 3.57 -21.91
N LYS A 40 4.42 2.41 -22.49
CA LYS A 40 3.73 2.31 -23.78
C LYS A 40 2.27 1.86 -23.66
N LEU A 41 1.87 1.28 -22.53
CA LEU A 41 0.53 0.71 -22.36
C LEU A 41 -0.07 1.11 -21.02
N PRO A 42 -1.36 1.45 -20.97
CA PRO A 42 -2.04 1.66 -19.71
C PRO A 42 -1.98 0.36 -18.90
N PRO A 43 -1.80 0.45 -17.57
CA PRO A 43 -1.75 -0.75 -16.76
C PRO A 43 -3.13 -1.45 -16.79
N PRO A 44 -3.15 -2.78 -16.76
CA PRO A 44 -4.38 -3.56 -16.82
C PRO A 44 -5.31 -3.29 -15.62
N ASN A 45 -4.76 -2.72 -14.54
CA ASN A 45 -5.44 -2.46 -13.29
C ASN A 45 -5.45 -0.96 -12.93
N SER A 46 -5.78 -0.07 -13.88
CA SER A 46 -5.76 1.40 -13.69
C SER A 46 -6.65 1.90 -12.53
N ASN A 47 -7.67 1.13 -12.17
CA ASN A 47 -8.62 1.48 -11.11
C ASN A 47 -8.17 0.99 -9.71
N LEU A 48 -7.03 0.29 -9.60
CA LEU A 48 -6.46 -0.08 -8.32
C LEU A 48 -5.72 1.10 -7.68
N PHE A 49 -6.01 1.32 -6.40
CA PHE A 49 -5.31 2.30 -5.60
C PHE A 49 -4.33 1.62 -4.65
N MET A 50 -3.17 2.22 -4.51
CA MET A 50 -2.19 1.90 -3.49
C MET A 50 -2.14 3.01 -2.46
N PHE A 51 -1.78 2.62 -1.24
CA PHE A 51 -1.72 3.54 -0.12
C PHE A 51 -0.42 3.36 0.64
N PHE A 52 0.29 4.45 0.92
CA PHE A 52 1.56 4.42 1.64
C PHE A 52 1.67 5.55 2.64
N LYS A 53 2.51 5.38 3.65
CA LYS A 53 2.91 6.48 4.52
C LYS A 53 3.98 7.34 3.86
N LEU A 54 3.92 8.64 4.12
CA LEU A 54 4.99 9.59 3.86
C LEU A 54 5.88 9.74 5.11
N ASP A 55 6.99 10.43 4.95
CA ASP A 55 7.97 10.72 6.02
C ASP A 55 7.40 11.55 7.18
N ASP A 56 6.34 12.32 6.94
CA ASP A 56 5.61 13.10 7.93
C ASP A 56 4.41 12.35 8.57
N ASN A 57 4.34 11.02 8.39
CA ASN A 57 3.24 10.15 8.81
C ASN A 57 1.89 10.42 8.13
N SER A 58 1.82 11.28 7.11
CA SER A 58 0.61 11.37 6.28
C SER A 58 0.45 10.13 5.39
N ILE A 59 -0.77 9.85 4.96
CA ILE A 59 -1.09 8.78 4.03
C ILE A 59 -1.25 9.39 2.64
N ILE A 60 -0.66 8.75 1.64
CA ILE A 60 -0.93 9.01 0.23
C ILE A 60 -1.78 7.89 -0.37
N LYS A 61 -2.89 8.25 -1.02
CA LYS A 61 -3.58 7.41 -2.02
C LYS A 61 -3.00 7.74 -3.39
N ILE A 62 -2.51 6.73 -4.10
CA ILE A 62 -1.86 6.91 -5.41
C ILE A 62 -2.18 5.74 -6.33
N ASN A 63 -2.30 6.00 -7.64
CA ASN A 63 -2.41 4.92 -8.63
C ASN A 63 -1.03 4.42 -9.06
N ASN A 64 -0.99 3.27 -9.74
CA ASN A 64 0.27 2.63 -10.14
C ASN A 64 1.09 3.43 -11.16
N ILE A 65 0.46 4.15 -12.09
CA ILE A 65 1.15 5.01 -13.05
C ILE A 65 1.91 6.11 -12.31
N SER A 66 1.22 6.85 -11.45
CA SER A 66 1.80 7.99 -10.72
C SER A 66 2.89 7.51 -9.77
N LEU A 67 2.71 6.35 -9.11
CA LEU A 67 3.74 5.76 -8.26
C LEU A 67 4.98 5.35 -9.05
N TYR A 68 4.81 4.79 -10.25
CA TYR A 68 5.94 4.44 -11.09
C TYR A 68 6.73 5.67 -11.56
N ASP A 69 6.06 6.77 -11.85
CA ASP A 69 6.73 8.03 -12.18
C ASP A 69 7.52 8.60 -11.01
N VAL A 70 7.01 8.46 -9.77
CA VAL A 70 7.77 8.80 -8.55
C VAL A 70 8.99 7.88 -8.40
N TYR A 71 8.82 6.58 -8.63
CA TYR A 71 9.91 5.61 -8.62
C TYR A 71 11.01 5.96 -9.62
N LYS A 72 10.65 6.26 -10.88
CA LYS A 72 11.61 6.62 -11.93
C LYS A 72 12.47 7.83 -11.56
N ARG A 73 11.89 8.83 -10.89
CA ARG A 73 12.57 10.08 -10.56
C ARG A 73 13.53 9.98 -9.38
N GLY A 74 13.26 9.12 -8.41
CA GLY A 74 14.01 9.14 -7.14
C GLY A 74 14.55 7.81 -6.64
N TYR A 75 14.13 6.68 -7.22
CA TYR A 75 14.34 5.36 -6.63
C TYR A 75 14.85 4.30 -7.62
N LYS A 76 14.72 4.52 -8.94
CA LYS A 76 15.10 3.56 -9.99
C LYS A 76 16.56 3.11 -9.92
N ASP A 77 17.48 4.01 -9.54
CA ASP A 77 18.91 3.67 -9.49
C ASP A 77 19.28 2.85 -8.23
N LYS A 78 18.36 2.70 -7.27
CA LYS A 78 18.61 2.04 -5.98
C LYS A 78 17.84 0.73 -5.82
N PHE A 79 16.70 0.59 -6.50
CA PHE A 79 15.79 -0.53 -6.30
C PHE A 79 15.27 -1.02 -7.65
N LYS A 80 14.97 -2.32 -7.77
CA LYS A 80 14.00 -2.78 -8.77
C LYS A 80 12.60 -2.33 -8.32
N PHE A 81 11.66 -2.18 -9.26
CA PHE A 81 10.33 -1.67 -8.91
C PHE A 81 9.59 -2.56 -7.89
N ASN A 82 9.68 -3.89 -8.01
CA ASN A 82 9.09 -4.81 -7.03
C ASN A 82 9.70 -4.63 -5.63
N ASP A 83 11.03 -4.51 -5.54
CA ASP A 83 11.74 -4.29 -4.28
C ASP A 83 11.36 -2.95 -3.64
N PHE A 84 11.16 -1.92 -4.47
CA PHE A 84 10.66 -0.61 -4.06
C PHE A 84 9.24 -0.70 -3.49
N LEU A 85 8.30 -1.34 -4.20
CA LEU A 85 6.92 -1.54 -3.72
C LEU A 85 6.90 -2.31 -2.40
N CYS A 86 7.68 -3.39 -2.32
CA CYS A 86 7.80 -4.18 -1.11
C CYS A 86 8.37 -3.37 0.06
N SER A 87 9.39 -2.55 -0.20
CA SER A 87 10.01 -1.71 0.83
C SER A 87 9.06 -0.60 1.31
N LEU A 88 8.27 -0.02 0.42
CA LEU A 88 7.22 0.95 0.78
C LEU A 88 6.09 0.32 1.59
N PHE A 89 5.57 -0.83 1.14
CA PHE A 89 4.46 -1.51 1.81
C PHE A 89 4.82 -1.90 3.25
N ASN A 90 6.03 -2.41 3.45
CA ASN A 90 6.56 -2.81 4.74
C ASN A 90 7.19 -1.64 5.55
N GLU A 91 6.98 -0.39 5.13
CA GLU A 91 7.49 0.82 5.82
C GLU A 91 9.02 0.83 6.05
N LYS A 92 9.79 0.11 5.21
CA LYS A 92 11.26 0.14 5.24
C LYS A 92 11.82 1.41 4.62
N ILE A 93 11.04 2.02 3.73
CA ILE A 93 11.29 3.34 3.14
C ILE A 93 9.98 4.12 3.09
N TYR A 94 10.08 5.45 3.00
CA TYR A 94 8.94 6.35 2.80
C TYR A 94 9.08 7.10 1.48
N LEU A 95 7.94 7.46 0.89
CA LEU A 95 7.90 8.36 -0.27
C LEU A 95 8.26 9.77 0.19
N LYS A 96 9.22 10.40 -0.51
CA LYS A 96 9.58 11.79 -0.24
C LYS A 96 8.58 12.74 -0.89
N ARG A 97 8.03 13.67 -0.11
CA ARG A 97 7.02 14.63 -0.58
C ARG A 97 7.47 15.46 -1.80
N ASN A 98 8.73 15.89 -1.82
CA ASN A 98 9.29 16.68 -2.92
C ASN A 98 9.28 15.95 -4.29
N LEU A 99 9.31 14.61 -4.29
CA LEU A 99 9.18 13.82 -5.52
C LEU A 99 7.73 13.76 -6.01
N LEU A 100 6.74 13.98 -5.15
CA LEU A 100 5.32 13.99 -5.51
C LEU A 100 4.92 15.31 -6.19
N GLU A 101 5.50 16.43 -5.74
CA GLU A 101 5.19 17.78 -6.23
C GLU A 101 5.62 18.02 -7.68
N GLN A 102 6.61 17.25 -8.15
CA GLN A 102 7.15 17.36 -9.51
C GLN A 102 6.38 16.52 -10.55
N GLY A 103 5.26 15.87 -10.18
CA GLY A 103 4.55 14.88 -11.01
C GLY A 103 3.07 15.19 -11.29
N SER A 104 2.37 14.29 -11.98
CA SER A 104 0.94 14.43 -12.26
C SER A 104 0.10 14.29 -10.97
N LYS A 105 -0.97 15.11 -10.87
CA LYS A 105 -1.76 15.36 -9.64
C LYS A 105 -2.72 14.22 -9.24
N ASN A 106 -2.47 12.98 -9.64
CA ASN A 106 -3.38 11.86 -9.39
C ASN A 106 -3.06 11.13 -8.07
N TYR A 107 -2.93 11.92 -7.00
CA TYR A 107 -2.78 11.41 -5.65
C TYR A 107 -3.53 12.30 -4.64
N VAL A 108 -3.87 11.71 -3.50
CA VAL A 108 -4.51 12.41 -2.38
C VAL A 108 -3.66 12.16 -1.14
N ILE A 109 -3.30 13.23 -0.42
CA ILE A 109 -2.54 13.14 0.83
C ILE A 109 -3.43 13.60 1.99
N ILE A 110 -3.52 12.80 3.05
CA ILE A 110 -4.31 13.09 4.24
C ILE A 110 -3.54 12.74 5.51
N LYS A 111 -3.97 13.30 6.65
CA LYS A 111 -3.50 12.83 7.95
C LYS A 111 -4.40 11.69 8.42
N PRO A 112 -3.85 10.51 8.81
CA PRO A 112 -4.68 9.39 9.24
C PRO A 112 -5.49 9.70 10.48
N ASP A 113 -6.71 9.15 10.53
CA ASP A 113 -7.41 8.94 11.80
C ASP A 113 -6.77 7.75 12.53
N LYS A 114 -6.10 8.04 13.66
CA LYS A 114 -5.40 7.05 14.47
C LYS A 114 -6.30 5.94 15.02
N ASN A 115 -7.59 6.21 15.24
CA ASN A 115 -8.51 5.22 15.78
C ASN A 115 -8.90 4.19 14.72
N ILE A 116 -8.94 4.59 13.45
CA ILE A 116 -9.28 3.72 12.32
C ILE A 116 -8.06 2.84 11.95
N ASP A 117 -6.86 3.41 11.99
CA ASP A 117 -5.62 2.71 11.58
C ASP A 117 -5.28 1.48 12.44
N LEU A 118 -5.83 1.39 13.65
CA LEU A 118 -5.60 0.28 14.57
C LEU A 118 -6.52 -0.92 14.35
N LEU A 119 -7.55 -0.79 13.49
CA LEU A 119 -8.58 -1.81 13.33
C LEU A 119 -8.13 -2.97 12.43
N LYS A 120 -8.61 -4.17 12.75
CA LYS A 120 -8.41 -5.36 11.92
C LYS A 120 -9.44 -5.42 10.78
N SER A 121 -9.12 -6.18 9.74
CA SER A 121 -10.01 -6.36 8.56
C SER A 121 -11.48 -6.67 8.91
N LYS A 122 -11.72 -7.58 9.86
CA LYS A 122 -13.08 -8.00 10.22
C LYS A 122 -13.89 -6.84 10.79
N GLU A 123 -13.29 -6.08 11.72
CA GLU A 123 -13.89 -4.91 12.35
C GLU A 123 -14.14 -3.80 11.33
N LEU A 124 -13.21 -3.60 10.39
CA LEU A 124 -13.39 -2.65 9.29
C LEU A 124 -14.59 -2.99 8.42
N ILE A 125 -14.75 -4.26 8.04
CA ILE A 125 -15.86 -4.74 7.21
C ILE A 125 -17.20 -4.50 7.93
N GLU A 126 -17.30 -4.94 9.18
CA GLU A 126 -18.54 -4.83 9.96
C GLU A 126 -18.97 -3.37 10.14
N LYS A 127 -18.00 -2.48 10.41
CA LYS A 127 -18.28 -1.07 10.69
C LYS A 127 -18.51 -0.24 9.43
N TYR A 128 -17.62 -0.35 8.45
CA TYR A 128 -17.52 0.62 7.35
C TYR A 128 -18.04 0.13 6.01
N CYS A 129 -18.30 -1.18 5.85
CA CYS A 129 -18.67 -1.74 4.57
C CYS A 129 -20.09 -2.32 4.54
N GLU A 130 -20.61 -2.47 3.33
CA GLU A 130 -21.75 -3.31 3.02
C GLU A 130 -21.25 -4.53 2.24
N LYS A 131 -21.72 -5.71 2.63
CA LYS A 131 -21.35 -6.97 1.98
C LYS A 131 -22.22 -7.18 0.76
N LEU A 132 -21.58 -7.46 -0.38
CA LEU A 132 -22.19 -7.93 -1.62
C LEU A 132 -21.66 -9.33 -1.91
N ASP A 133 -22.16 -9.98 -2.96
CA ASP A 133 -21.91 -11.40 -3.22
C ASP A 133 -20.41 -11.76 -3.27
N ASN A 134 -19.62 -10.96 -4.00
CA ASN A 134 -18.20 -11.25 -4.26
C ASN A 134 -17.23 -10.16 -3.78
N TYR A 135 -17.75 -9.10 -3.15
CA TYR A 135 -16.94 -7.97 -2.71
C TYR A 135 -17.64 -7.18 -1.60
N HIS A 136 -16.91 -6.27 -0.99
CA HIS A 136 -17.45 -5.30 -0.04
C HIS A 136 -17.43 -3.91 -0.67
N ARG A 137 -18.49 -3.14 -0.48
CA ARG A 137 -18.49 -1.71 -0.84
C ARG A 137 -18.35 -0.85 0.40
N LEU A 138 -17.57 0.23 0.31
CA LEU A 138 -17.47 1.22 1.39
C LEU A 138 -18.78 2.02 1.48
N LYS A 139 -19.30 2.24 2.69
CA LYS A 139 -20.47 3.12 2.90
C LYS A 139 -20.10 4.57 2.54
N ASN A 140 -21.01 5.30 1.89
CA ASN A 140 -20.70 6.63 1.33
C ASN A 140 -20.73 7.79 2.34
N GLN A 141 -21.16 7.55 3.57
CA GLN A 141 -21.41 8.56 4.61
C GLN A 141 -20.18 9.21 5.25
N PHE A 142 -18.97 8.72 4.98
CA PHE A 142 -17.74 9.20 5.61
C PHE A 142 -17.13 10.39 4.85
N ASN A 143 -16.41 11.25 5.58
CA ASN A 143 -15.65 12.33 4.95
C ASN A 143 -14.42 11.76 4.19
N ASN A 144 -13.73 12.59 3.43
CA ASN A 144 -12.63 12.11 2.57
C ASN A 144 -11.46 11.53 3.39
N ASP A 145 -11.05 12.17 4.48
CA ASP A 145 -9.90 11.73 5.28
C ASP A 145 -10.20 10.41 5.99
N GLU A 146 -11.42 10.26 6.52
CA GLU A 146 -11.92 8.99 7.07
C GLU A 146 -11.93 7.90 5.98
N LYS A 147 -12.50 8.18 4.80
CA LYS A 147 -12.53 7.23 3.68
C LYS A 147 -11.13 6.74 3.34
N ILE A 148 -10.19 7.65 3.13
CA ILE A 148 -8.83 7.29 2.76
C ILE A 148 -8.13 6.52 3.88
N THR A 149 -8.35 6.86 5.15
CA THR A 149 -7.81 6.11 6.28
C THR A 149 -8.36 4.67 6.29
N ILE A 150 -9.68 4.48 6.14
CA ILE A 150 -10.31 3.16 6.08
C ILE A 150 -9.72 2.32 4.93
N LEU A 151 -9.62 2.92 3.73
CA LEU A 151 -9.08 2.24 2.55
C LEU A 151 -7.59 1.89 2.71
N TYR A 152 -6.80 2.78 3.32
CA TYR A 152 -5.41 2.49 3.68
C TYR A 152 -5.33 1.30 4.64
N THR A 153 -6.15 1.26 5.70
CA THR A 153 -6.13 0.14 6.65
C THR A 153 -6.53 -1.17 5.95
N PHE A 154 -7.49 -1.16 5.01
CA PHE A 154 -7.78 -2.32 4.17
C PHE A 154 -6.58 -2.77 3.33
N PHE A 155 -5.92 -1.82 2.66
CA PHE A 155 -4.72 -2.09 1.86
C PHE A 155 -3.59 -2.70 2.70
N ARG A 156 -3.36 -2.19 3.91
CA ARG A 156 -2.38 -2.75 4.88
C ARG A 156 -2.71 -4.16 5.32
N ASN A 157 -4.00 -4.50 5.33
CA ASN A 157 -4.49 -5.85 5.55
C ASN A 157 -4.50 -6.72 4.27
N LYS A 158 -3.74 -6.34 3.23
CA LYS A 158 -3.59 -7.08 1.97
C LYS A 158 -4.93 -7.26 1.21
N LYS A 159 -5.83 -6.28 1.30
CA LYS A 159 -7.06 -6.22 0.48
C LYS A 159 -6.84 -5.36 -0.76
N TYR A 160 -7.48 -5.74 -1.87
CA TYR A 160 -7.49 -4.95 -3.09
C TYR A 160 -8.54 -3.85 -2.98
N VAL A 161 -8.15 -2.62 -3.29
CA VAL A 161 -9.01 -1.45 -3.26
C VAL A 161 -9.11 -0.85 -4.65
N SER A 162 -10.33 -0.71 -5.15
CA SER A 162 -10.62 -0.01 -6.40
C SER A 162 -11.80 0.95 -6.25
N PHE A 163 -12.03 1.77 -7.27
CA PHE A 163 -13.21 2.61 -7.38
C PHE A 163 -14.02 2.20 -8.61
N ASP A 164 -15.32 2.04 -8.42
CA ASP A 164 -16.30 1.87 -9.49
C ASP A 164 -16.76 3.26 -9.90
N ASP A 165 -16.32 3.73 -11.07
CA ASP A 165 -16.63 5.04 -11.59
C ASP A 165 -18.07 5.16 -12.13
N TYR A 166 -18.67 4.04 -12.53
CA TYR A 166 -20.06 3.98 -12.95
C TYR A 166 -21.01 4.12 -11.74
N GLN A 167 -20.73 3.40 -10.66
CA GLN A 167 -21.58 3.39 -9.47
C GLN A 167 -21.18 4.40 -8.38
N GLY A 168 -19.97 4.96 -8.47
CA GLY A 168 -19.49 6.01 -7.56
C GLY A 168 -19.13 5.52 -6.15
N TYR A 169 -18.63 4.29 -5.99
CA TYR A 169 -18.21 3.75 -4.69
C TYR A 169 -16.86 3.01 -4.72
N TYR A 170 -16.24 2.88 -3.56
CA TYR A 170 -15.05 2.06 -3.39
C TYR A 170 -15.39 0.59 -3.19
N ILE A 171 -14.65 -0.27 -3.85
CA ILE A 171 -14.74 -1.72 -3.78
C ILE A 171 -13.53 -2.26 -3.02
N ILE A 172 -13.78 -3.20 -2.10
CA ILE A 172 -12.79 -3.94 -1.33
C ILE A 172 -12.94 -5.42 -1.66
N LYS A 173 -11.86 -6.07 -2.10
CA LYS A 173 -11.81 -7.49 -2.45
C LYS A 173 -10.64 -8.22 -1.80
N ASP A 174 -10.82 -9.52 -1.61
CA ASP A 174 -9.78 -10.44 -1.14
C ASP A 174 -8.85 -10.90 -2.28
N SER A 175 -9.34 -10.85 -3.52
CA SER A 175 -8.60 -11.21 -4.73
C SER A 175 -9.05 -10.38 -5.92
N LEU A 176 -8.24 -10.30 -6.98
CA LEU A 176 -8.61 -9.63 -8.23
C LEU A 176 -9.55 -10.43 -9.14
N ARG A 177 -9.86 -11.69 -8.77
CA ARG A 177 -10.82 -12.52 -9.51
C ARG A 177 -12.26 -12.16 -9.16
#